data_AF-A0A392VVS5-F1
#
_entry.id   AF-A0A392VVS5-F1
#
_cell.length_a   1.000
_cell.length_b   1.000
_cell.length_c   1.000
_cell.angle_alpha   90.00
_cell.angle_beta   90.00
_cell.angle_gamma   90.00
#
_symmetry.space_group_name_H-M   'P 1'
#
loop_
_entity.id
_entity.type
_entity.pdbx_description
1 polymer ?
#
loop_
_entity_poly.entity_id
_entity_poly.type
_entity_poly.pdbx_seq_one_letter_code
_entity_poly.pdbx_strand_id
1 'polypeptide(L)' 'MCLVPDVVMPPKFKTPDFEKYKGLQCPKIHLKRFCLKMAAHVTNEKLMMHVFQDSL' A
#
# COMPACT_ATOMS: atom_id res chain seq x y z
N MET A 1 12.29 -4.49 7.97
CA MET A 1 13.14 -3.45 7.33
C MET A 1 12.19 -2.51 6.59
N CYS A 2 12.02 -1.26 7.04
CA CYS A 2 11.22 -0.29 6.29
C CYS A 2 12.09 0.22 5.14
N LEU A 3 11.70 -0.06 3.88
CA LEU A 3 12.49 0.36 2.72
C LEU A 3 12.32 1.86 2.39
N VAL A 4 11.37 2.53 3.05
CA VAL A 4 11.10 3.96 2.89
C VAL A 4 11.31 4.65 4.24
N PRO A 5 12.40 5.39 4.44
CA PRO A 5 12.58 6.23 5.62
C PRO A 5 11.65 7.46 5.58
N ASP A 6 11.35 8.01 6.75
CA ASP A 6 10.56 9.25 6.94
C ASP A 6 9.13 9.20 6.35
N VAL A 7 8.46 8.06 6.51
CA VAL A 7 7.04 7.94 6.18
C VAL A 7 6.22 8.68 7.23
N VAL A 8 5.51 9.73 6.81
CA VAL A 8 4.55 10.44 7.67
C VAL A 8 3.18 9.78 7.53
N MET A 9 2.76 9.11 8.59
CA MET A 9 1.43 8.53 8.73
C MET A 9 0.40 9.65 9.01
N PRO A 10 -0.66 9.79 8.21
CA PRO A 10 -1.72 10.74 8.49
C PRO A 10 -2.33 10.49 9.88
N PRO A 11 -2.79 11.53 10.59
CA PRO A 11 -3.51 11.35 11.84
C PRO A 11 -4.70 10.41 11.66
N LYS A 12 -4.83 9.41 12.54
CA LYS A 12 -5.87 8.36 12.49
C LYS A 12 -5.80 7.43 11.27
N PHE A 13 -4.67 7.39 10.56
CA PHE A 13 -4.47 6.39 9.51
C PHE A 13 -4.62 4.99 10.11
N LYS A 14 -5.51 4.21 9.51
CA LYS A 14 -5.62 2.78 9.75
C LYS A 14 -5.06 2.08 8.53
N THR A 15 -4.10 1.20 8.75
CA THR A 15 -3.58 0.34 7.68
C THR A 15 -4.77 -0.40 7.05
N PRO A 16 -5.03 -0.23 5.74
CA PRO A 16 -6.07 -1.00 5.09
C PRO A 16 -5.68 -2.48 5.14
N ASP A 17 -6.67 -3.34 5.35
CA ASP A 17 -6.45 -4.77 5.27
C ASP A 17 -6.26 -5.17 3.79
N PHE A 18 -5.19 -5.88 3.46
CA PHE A 18 -4.92 -6.38 2.11
C PHE A 18 -4.75 -7.90 2.15
N GLU A 19 -5.34 -8.59 1.17
CA GLU A 19 -4.87 -9.94 0.89
C GLU A 19 -3.46 -9.81 0.31
N LYS A 20 -2.47 -10.33 1.04
CA LYS A 20 -1.08 -10.33 0.60
C LYS A 20 -0.93 -11.01 -0.75
N TYR A 21 -0.06 -10.47 -1.58
CA TYR A 21 0.15 -10.99 -2.92
C TYR A 21 0.92 -12.32 -2.89
N LYS A 22 0.19 -13.42 -3.07
CA LYS A 22 0.75 -14.79 -3.01
C LYS A 22 1.65 -15.18 -4.20
N GLY A 23 1.96 -14.27 -5.12
CA GLY A 23 2.73 -14.58 -6.35
C GLY A 23 1.97 -15.39 -7.41
N LEU A 24 0.83 -16.00 -7.08
CA LEU A 24 0.03 -16.85 -7.98
C LEU A 24 -1.02 -16.08 -8.80
N GLN A 25 -1.41 -14.88 -8.35
CA GLN A 25 -2.43 -14.06 -9.01
C GLN A 25 -1.81 -13.13 -10.04
N CYS A 26 -2.59 -12.54 -10.96
CA CYS A 26 -2.06 -11.55 -11.89
C CYS A 26 -1.59 -10.27 -11.15
N PRO A 27 -0.34 -9.79 -11.33
CA PRO A 27 0.15 -8.57 -10.67
C PRO A 27 -0.71 -7.33 -10.94
N LYS A 28 -1.29 -7.22 -12.15
CA LYS A 28 -2.19 -6.11 -12.53
C LYS A 28 -3.46 -6.06 -11.67
N ILE A 29 -3.99 -7.23 -11.27
CA ILE A 29 -5.17 -7.31 -10.43
C ILE A 29 -4.84 -6.82 -9.02
N HIS A 30 -3.70 -7.24 -8.47
CA HIS A 30 -3.21 -6.78 -7.18
C HIS A 30 -3.01 -5.25 -7.18
N LEU A 31 -2.29 -4.72 -8.19
CA LEU A 31 -2.05 -3.28 -8.32
C LEU A 31 -3.37 -2.48 -8.41
N LYS A 32 -4.35 -2.95 -9.20
CA LYS A 32 -5.65 -2.28 -9.31
C LYS A 32 -6.38 -2.25 -7.97
N ARG A 33 -6.41 -3.36 -7.22
CA ARG A 33 -7.03 -3.42 -5.88
C ARG A 33 -6.31 -2.49 -4.90
N PHE A 34 -4.98 -2.48 -4.94
CA PHE A 34 -4.15 -1.61 -4.12
C PHE A 34 -4.48 -0.14 -4.37
N CYS A 35 -4.43 0.31 -5.62
CA CYS A 35 -4.73 1.69 -6.00
C CYS A 35 -6.15 2.11 -5.60
N LEU A 36 -7.14 1.22 -5.70
CA LEU A 36 -8.51 1.50 -5.26
C LEU A 36 -8.60 1.71 -3.75
N LYS A 37 -7.99 0.83 -2.94
CA LYS A 37 -7.99 0.95 -1.48
C LYS A 37 -7.22 2.18 -0.99
N MET A 38 -6.20 2.58 -1.72
CA MET A 38 -5.33 3.70 -1.35
C MET A 38 -5.63 5.01 -2.07
N ALA A 39 -6.74 5.10 -2.80
CA ALA A 39 -7.06 6.27 -3.64
C ALA A 39 -7.05 7.61 -2.88
N ALA A 40 -7.47 7.61 -1.60
CA ALA A 40 -7.47 8.79 -0.74
C ALA A 40 -6.06 9.29 -0.36
N HIS A 41 -5.03 8.50 -0.62
CA HIS A 41 -3.64 8.74 -0.23
C HIS A 41 -2.70 8.87 -1.42
N VAL A 42 -3.23 9.00 -2.65
CA VAL A 42 -2.44 9.05 -3.89
C VAL A 42 -1.39 10.16 -3.92
N THR A 43 -1.60 11.24 -3.14
CA THR A 43 -0.65 12.36 -3.02
C THR A 43 0.46 12.12 -1.99
N ASN A 44 0.36 11.10 -1.14
CA ASN A 44 1.38 10.72 -0.17
C ASN A 44 2.14 9.47 -0.66
N GLU A 45 3.08 9.69 -1.58
CA GLU A 45 3.84 8.63 -2.25
C GLU A 45 4.59 7.73 -1.27
N LYS A 46 5.21 8.29 -0.23
CA LYS A 46 5.94 7.52 0.79
C LYS A 46 5.02 6.56 1.55
N LEU A 47 3.83 7.02 1.91
CA LEU A 47 2.80 6.18 2.52
C LEU A 47 2.34 5.08 1.56
N MET A 48 2.10 5.42 0.29
CA MET A 48 1.73 4.46 -0.75
C MET A 48 2.78 3.36 -0.87
N MET A 49 4.06 3.71 -0.98
CA MET A 49 5.15 2.74 -1.10
C MET A 49 5.29 1.85 0.13
N HIS A 50 5.16 2.42 1.34
CA HIS A 50 5.22 1.66 2.58
C HIS A 50 4.09 0.64 2.68
N VAL A 51 2.85 1.06 2.45
CA VAL A 51 1.67 0.18 2.54
C VAL A 51 1.66 -0.85 1.40
N PHE A 52 2.19 -0.50 0.24
CA PHE A 52 2.35 -1.44 -0.87
C PHE A 52 3.24 -2.61 -0.47
N GLN A 53 4.35 -2.36 0.23
CA GLN A 53 5.25 -3.41 0.71
C GLN A 53 4.56 -4.38 1.68
N ASP A 54 3.69 -3.88 2.55
CA ASP A 54 2.92 -4.74 3.46
C ASP A 54 1.88 -5.61 2.72
N SER A 55 1.45 -5.17 1.54
CA SER A 55 0.50 -5.88 0.68
C SER A 55 1.15 -6.93 -0.22
N LEU A 56 2.49 -6.95 -0.30
CA LEU A 56 3.25 -7.98 -1.02
C LEU A 56 3.36 -9.30 -0.22
#